data_AF-A0A970JF66-F1
#
_entry.id   AF-A0A970JF66-F1
#
_cell.length_a   1.000
_cell.length_b   1.000
_cell.length_c   1.000
_cell.angle_alpha   90.00
_cell.angle_beta   90.00
_cell.angle_gamma   90.00
#
_symmetry.space_group_name_H-M   'P 1'
#
loop_
_entity.id
_entity.type
_entity.pdbx_description
1 polymer ?
#
loop_
_entity_poly.entity_id
_entity_poly.type
_entity_poly.pdbx_seq_one_letter_code
_entity_poly.pdbx_strand_id
1 'polypeptide(L)'
;MAGKITVLDPRGQPSGVFGRRSSGDNPGTILSPRVRPVDSREAMEKLQMADRLDTLEGKLIYLVDVGFPGSKEFLEEVAEWFKENMPTVKVVYRQKRFDPYSDDPQLWEEIHAAGGDGVIIGVGG
;
A
#
# COMPACT_ATOMS: atom_id res chain seq x y z
N MET A 1 -20.68 -29.54 -22.83
CA MET A 1 -20.75 -29.81 -21.39
C MET A 1 -20.46 -28.53 -20.65
N ALA A 2 -21.50 -27.96 -20.03
CA ALA A 2 -21.41 -26.72 -19.27
C ALA A 2 -20.86 -26.99 -17.86
N GLY A 3 -20.00 -26.09 -17.40
CA GLY A 3 -19.87 -25.66 -16.01
C GLY A 3 -18.76 -26.29 -15.17
N LYS A 4 -17.88 -25.44 -14.62
CA LYS A 4 -18.02 -25.05 -13.22
C LYS A 4 -17.43 -23.67 -12.92
N ILE A 5 -18.09 -23.02 -11.98
CA ILE A 5 -18.06 -21.61 -11.58
C ILE A 5 -16.66 -21.17 -11.15
N THR A 6 -16.19 -20.04 -11.69
CA THR A 6 -15.04 -19.32 -11.12
C THR A 6 -15.56 -18.48 -9.95
N VAL A 7 -15.25 -18.91 -8.73
CA VAL A 7 -15.54 -18.14 -7.52
C VAL A 7 -14.43 -17.13 -7.34
N LEU A 8 -14.74 -15.85 -7.57
CA LEU A 8 -13.88 -14.70 -7.31
C LEU A 8 -14.43 -13.96 -6.08
N ASP A 9 -13.91 -14.25 -4.88
CA ASP A 9 -13.84 -13.31 -3.75
C ASP A 9 -13.00 -13.95 -2.62
N PRO A 10 -12.18 -13.21 -1.83
CA PRO A 10 -12.30 -11.82 -1.45
C PRO A 10 -11.36 -10.91 -2.27
N ARG A 11 -11.91 -9.87 -2.89
CA ARG A 11 -11.23 -8.89 -3.75
C ARG A 11 -9.75 -8.66 -3.37
N GLY A 12 -8.86 -9.13 -4.25
CA GLY A 12 -7.44 -8.75 -4.27
C GLY A 12 -6.45 -9.90 -4.36
N GLN A 13 -6.74 -11.08 -3.82
CA GLN A 13 -5.84 -12.24 -3.94
C GLN A 13 -6.47 -13.33 -4.82
N PRO A 14 -5.83 -13.74 -5.92
CA PRO A 14 -6.25 -14.96 -6.61
C PRO A 14 -6.24 -16.13 -5.63
N SER A 15 -7.05 -17.17 -5.84
CA SER A 15 -7.00 -18.41 -5.04
C SER A 15 -6.05 -19.42 -5.71
N GLY A 16 -5.14 -20.02 -4.93
CA GLY A 16 -4.02 -20.82 -5.44
C GLY A 16 -2.91 -21.03 -4.40
N VAL A 17 -1.92 -21.89 -4.72
CA VAL A 17 -0.67 -21.98 -3.94
C VAL A 17 0.21 -20.80 -4.38
N PHE A 18 0.25 -19.73 -3.57
CA PHE A 18 1.12 -18.59 -3.81
C PHE A 18 2.42 -18.74 -3.03
N GLY A 19 3.49 -18.21 -3.61
CA GLY A 19 4.84 -18.33 -3.09
C GLY A 19 5.63 -19.44 -3.79
N ARG A 20 6.95 -19.28 -3.79
CA ARG A 20 7.88 -20.30 -4.30
C ARG A 20 8.02 -21.40 -3.23
N ARG A 21 8.15 -22.66 -3.65
CA ARG A 21 8.42 -23.77 -2.73
C ARG A 21 9.90 -23.87 -2.41
N SER A 22 10.24 -24.19 -1.17
CA SER A 22 11.60 -24.61 -0.83
C SER A 22 11.92 -25.90 -1.57
N SER A 23 13.17 -26.06 -1.98
CA SER A 23 13.63 -27.24 -2.73
C SER A 23 13.98 -28.44 -1.80
N GLY A 24 13.53 -28.43 -0.56
CA GLY A 24 13.93 -29.41 0.44
C GLY A 24 12.75 -30.22 0.97
N ASP A 25 13.07 -31.42 1.45
CA ASP A 25 12.08 -32.50 1.63
C ASP A 25 11.53 -32.58 3.06
N ASN A 26 11.88 -31.60 3.91
CA ASN A 26 11.46 -31.56 5.31
C ASN A 26 10.96 -30.17 5.73
N PRO A 27 10.13 -30.08 6.79
CA PRO A 27 9.56 -28.81 7.25
C PRO A 27 10.59 -27.77 7.71
N GLY A 28 11.76 -28.20 8.21
CA GLY A 28 12.83 -27.31 8.67
C GLY A 28 13.48 -26.49 7.53
N THR A 29 13.25 -26.87 6.28
CA THR A 29 13.77 -26.16 5.09
C THR A 29 13.23 -24.74 4.95
N ILE A 30 12.07 -24.42 5.57
CA ILE A 30 11.49 -23.07 5.55
C ILE A 30 12.40 -22.03 6.24
N LEU A 31 13.19 -22.45 7.24
CA LEU A 31 14.10 -21.59 7.98
C LEU A 31 15.53 -21.60 7.42
N SER A 32 15.82 -22.48 6.46
CA SER A 32 17.18 -22.64 5.94
C SER A 32 17.48 -21.61 4.84
N PRO A 33 18.49 -20.73 5.01
CA PRO A 33 18.81 -19.69 4.04
C PRO A 33 19.34 -20.24 2.70
N ARG A 34 19.68 -21.54 2.62
CA ARG A 34 20.22 -22.17 1.42
C ARG A 34 19.16 -22.73 0.47
N VAL A 35 18.02 -23.16 1.01
CA VAL A 35 16.96 -23.87 0.26
C VAL A 35 15.62 -23.16 0.31
N ARG A 36 15.49 -22.13 1.15
CA ARG A 36 14.34 -21.24 1.10
C ARG A 36 14.32 -20.52 -0.26
N PRO A 37 13.14 -20.26 -0.82
CA PRO A 37 13.05 -19.40 -1.97
C PRO A 37 13.49 -17.99 -1.61
N VAL A 38 14.30 -17.40 -2.47
CA VAL A 38 14.70 -15.99 -2.42
C VAL A 38 14.17 -15.29 -3.65
N ASP A 39 13.83 -14.02 -3.52
CA ASP A 39 13.50 -13.16 -4.65
C ASP A 39 14.75 -12.71 -5.37
N SER A 40 14.76 -12.87 -6.69
CA SER A 40 15.82 -12.28 -7.51
C SER A 40 15.62 -10.77 -7.55
N ARG A 41 16.72 -10.04 -7.68
CA ARG A 41 16.69 -8.58 -7.85
C ARG A 41 15.78 -8.17 -9.02
N GLU A 42 15.90 -8.86 -10.14
CA GLU A 42 15.08 -8.68 -11.35
C GLU A 42 13.57 -8.90 -11.09
N ALA A 43 13.21 -9.84 -10.22
CA ALA A 43 11.81 -10.05 -9.84
C ALA A 43 11.27 -8.91 -8.97
N MET A 44 12.13 -8.27 -8.17
CA MET A 44 11.77 -7.12 -7.33
C MET A 44 11.73 -5.79 -8.10
N GLU A 45 12.36 -5.69 -9.27
CA GLU A 45 12.31 -4.48 -10.12
C GLU A 45 10.87 -4.11 -10.51
N LYS A 46 9.98 -5.09 -10.64
CA LYS A 46 8.54 -4.86 -10.92
C LYS A 46 7.75 -4.32 -9.71
N LEU A 47 8.36 -4.31 -8.53
CA LEU A 47 7.74 -3.87 -7.27
C LEU A 47 8.36 -2.56 -6.76
N GLN A 48 9.03 -1.81 -7.64
CA GLN A 48 9.61 -0.52 -7.26
C GLN A 48 8.52 0.46 -6.82
N MET A 49 8.78 1.13 -5.70
CA MET A 49 7.99 2.28 -5.27
C MET A 49 8.14 3.40 -6.30
N ALA A 50 7.18 4.32 -6.33
CA ALA A 50 7.27 5.52 -7.16
C ALA A 50 8.59 6.26 -6.90
N ASP A 51 9.13 6.89 -7.96
CA ASP A 51 10.34 7.69 -7.85
C ASP A 51 10.16 8.77 -6.77
N ARG A 52 11.22 9.01 -6.00
CA ARG A 52 11.20 10.01 -4.95
C ARG A 52 11.05 11.39 -5.58
N LEU A 53 10.11 12.18 -5.08
CA LEU A 53 9.98 13.58 -5.44
C LEU A 53 11.20 14.37 -4.93
N ASP A 54 11.78 15.20 -5.80
CA ASP A 54 12.85 16.13 -5.42
C ASP A 54 12.34 17.24 -4.49
N THR A 55 11.08 17.63 -4.66
CA THR A 55 10.41 18.65 -3.84
C THR A 55 8.90 18.40 -3.72
N LEU A 56 8.31 18.95 -2.65
CA LEU A 56 6.87 18.98 -2.41
C LEU A 56 6.19 20.27 -2.92
N GLU A 57 6.93 21.31 -3.31
CA GLU A 57 6.31 22.56 -3.75
C GLU A 57 5.38 22.37 -4.96
N GLY A 58 4.14 22.84 -4.84
CA GLY A 58 3.12 22.72 -5.89
C GLY A 58 2.53 21.31 -6.07
N LYS A 59 2.93 20.35 -5.24
CA LYS A 59 2.50 18.95 -5.31
C LYS A 59 1.18 18.71 -4.59
N LEU A 60 0.47 17.69 -5.03
CA LEU A 60 -0.73 17.18 -4.39
C LEU A 60 -0.39 15.97 -3.52
N ILE A 61 -0.44 16.16 -2.20
CA ILE A 61 -0.14 15.14 -1.20
C ILE A 61 -1.42 14.68 -0.52
N TYR A 62 -1.67 13.38 -0.53
CA TYR A 62 -2.79 12.77 0.16
C TYR A 62 -2.37 12.29 1.55
N LEU A 63 -3.14 12.67 2.57
CA LEU A 63 -3.03 12.13 3.92
C LEU A 63 -4.09 11.06 4.08
N VAL A 64 -3.68 9.80 4.19
CA VAL A 64 -4.57 8.65 4.29
C VAL A 64 -4.55 8.12 5.71
N ASP A 65 -5.65 8.34 6.43
CA ASP A 65 -5.93 7.70 7.71
C ASP A 65 -6.44 6.28 7.46
N VAL A 66 -5.70 5.28 7.95
CA VAL A 66 -6.08 3.86 7.82
C VAL A 66 -6.84 3.33 9.05
N GLY A 67 -7.13 4.17 10.04
CA GLY A 67 -7.97 3.83 11.19
C GLY A 67 -7.21 3.29 12.41
N PHE A 68 -5.92 3.59 12.54
CA PHE A 68 -5.22 3.33 13.80
C PHE A 68 -5.61 4.38 14.86
N PRO A 69 -5.57 4.05 16.16
CA PRO A 69 -5.75 5.06 17.20
C PRO A 69 -4.70 6.18 17.07
N GLY A 70 -5.14 7.44 17.10
CA GLY A 70 -4.27 8.62 17.03
C GLY A 70 -3.82 9.04 15.63
N SER A 71 -4.10 8.26 14.58
CA SER A 71 -3.69 8.63 13.21
C SER A 71 -4.47 9.82 12.67
N LYS A 72 -5.75 9.94 13.01
CA LYS A 72 -6.59 11.06 12.56
C LYS A 72 -6.04 12.38 13.07
N GLU A 73 -5.87 12.50 14.39
CA GLU A 73 -5.43 13.73 15.04
C GLU A 73 -4.04 14.14 14.53
N PHE A 74 -3.13 13.17 14.41
CA PHE A 74 -1.80 13.42 13.85
C PHE A 74 -1.86 13.93 12.40
N LEU A 75 -2.67 13.31 11.53
CA LEU A 75 -2.77 13.73 10.13
C LEU A 75 -3.48 15.08 9.97
N GLU A 76 -4.42 15.42 10.84
CA GLU A 76 -5.05 16.74 10.87
C GLU A 76 -4.01 17.82 11.23
N GLU A 77 -3.19 17.60 12.26
CA GLU A 77 -2.10 18.50 12.65
C GLU A 77 -1.05 18.64 11.54
N VAL A 78 -0.69 17.54 10.86
CA VAL A 78 0.20 17.57 9.70
C VAL A 78 -0.40 18.40 8.56
N ALA A 79 -1.70 18.27 8.30
CA ALA A 79 -2.37 19.08 7.29
C ALA A 79 -2.34 20.57 7.63
N GLU A 80 -2.50 20.94 8.90
CA GLU A 80 -2.38 22.32 9.37
C GLU A 80 -0.94 22.83 9.24
N TRP A 81 0.04 22.03 9.65
CA TRP A 81 1.45 22.37 9.51
C TRP A 81 1.83 22.67 8.05
N PHE A 82 1.34 21.87 7.09
CA PHE A 82 1.56 22.13 5.66
C PHE A 82 0.94 23.46 5.21
N LYS A 83 -0.26 23.81 5.68
CA LYS A 83 -0.90 25.09 5.32
C LYS A 83 -0.10 26.29 5.84
N GLU A 84 0.48 26.18 7.03
CA GLU A 84 1.24 27.26 7.65
C GLU A 84 2.68 27.38 7.10
N ASN A 85 3.36 26.26 6.94
CA ASN A 85 4.80 26.24 6.64
C ASN A 85 5.12 26.02 5.16
N MET A 86 4.20 25.38 4.42
CA MET A 86 4.39 25.06 3.00
C MET A 86 3.09 25.27 2.19
N PRO A 87 2.58 26.50 2.09
CA PRO A 87 1.27 26.80 1.49
C PRO A 87 1.17 26.46 -0.01
N THR A 88 2.30 26.23 -0.67
CA THR A 88 2.35 25.78 -2.07
C THR A 88 1.98 24.31 -2.23
N VAL A 89 2.07 23.51 -1.16
CA VAL A 89 1.71 22.09 -1.14
C VAL A 89 0.19 21.98 -1.00
N LYS A 90 -0.45 21.25 -1.90
CA LYS A 90 -1.88 20.94 -1.81
C LYS A 90 -2.05 19.66 -1.02
N VAL A 91 -2.75 19.73 0.09
CA VAL A 91 -2.95 18.59 0.99
C VAL A 91 -4.41 18.19 1.02
N VAL A 92 -4.69 16.88 0.86
CA VAL A 92 -6.04 16.32 0.92
C VAL A 92 -6.08 15.20 1.94
N TYR A 93 -6.88 15.38 2.99
CA TYR A 93 -7.14 14.34 3.98
C TYR A 93 -8.22 13.36 3.48
N ARG A 94 -7.96 12.06 3.66
CA ARG A 94 -8.88 10.97 3.39
C ARG A 94 -8.81 9.93 4.49
N GLN A 95 -9.98 9.48 4.93
CA GLN A 95 -10.09 8.32 5.80
C GLN A 95 -10.48 7.10 4.98
N LYS A 96 -9.75 6.02 5.18
CA LYS A 96 -10.03 4.71 4.60
C LYS A 96 -11.33 4.16 5.18
N ARG A 97 -12.16 3.54 4.33
CA ARG A 97 -13.52 3.12 4.75
C ARG A 97 -13.55 1.90 5.66
N PHE A 98 -12.50 1.08 5.61
CA PHE A 98 -12.43 -0.21 6.29
C PHE A 98 -11.30 -0.22 7.32
N ASP A 99 -11.03 -1.39 7.89
CA ASP A 99 -9.89 -1.58 8.78
C ASP A 99 -8.54 -1.36 8.06
N PRO A 100 -7.44 -1.22 8.81
CA PRO A 100 -6.13 -0.98 8.23
C PRO A 100 -5.68 -2.05 7.23
N TYR A 101 -6.18 -3.28 7.34
CA TYR A 101 -5.73 -4.44 6.57
C TYR A 101 -6.58 -4.70 5.32
N SER A 102 -7.83 -4.22 5.29
CA SER A 102 -8.71 -4.33 4.12
C SER A 102 -8.27 -3.41 2.98
N ASP A 103 -8.42 -3.80 1.73
CA ASP A 103 -8.09 -2.90 0.61
C ASP A 103 -9.22 -1.87 0.35
N ASP A 104 -8.86 -0.67 -0.10
CA ASP A 104 -9.81 0.39 -0.50
C ASP A 104 -9.53 0.85 -1.94
N PRO A 105 -9.93 0.05 -2.95
CA PRO A 105 -9.62 0.32 -4.35
C PRO A 105 -10.26 1.63 -4.86
N GLN A 106 -11.37 2.08 -4.25
CA GLN A 106 -11.98 3.35 -4.63
C GLN A 106 -11.13 4.54 -4.20
N LEU A 107 -10.52 4.46 -3.01
CA LEU A 107 -9.61 5.50 -2.54
C LEU A 107 -8.37 5.58 -3.44
N TRP A 108 -7.78 4.44 -3.82
CA TRP A 108 -6.60 4.42 -4.68
C TRP A 108 -6.89 4.94 -6.09
N GLU A 109 -8.03 4.59 -6.66
CA GLU A 109 -8.49 5.15 -7.94
C GLU A 109 -8.75 6.66 -7.85
N GLU A 110 -9.31 7.16 -6.75
CA GLU A 110 -9.48 8.61 -6.54
C GLU A 110 -8.12 9.32 -6.54
N ILE A 111 -7.13 8.81 -5.79
CA ILE A 111 -5.80 9.39 -5.70
C ILE A 111 -5.11 9.39 -7.07
N HIS A 112 -5.22 8.28 -7.80
CA HIS A 112 -4.64 8.16 -9.13
C HIS A 112 -5.33 9.10 -10.14
N ALA A 113 -6.67 9.16 -10.15
CA ALA A 113 -7.44 10.01 -11.05
C ALA A 113 -7.24 11.51 -10.77
N ALA A 114 -7.03 11.88 -9.51
CA ALA A 114 -6.72 13.26 -9.12
C ALA A 114 -5.26 13.66 -9.43
N GLY A 115 -4.40 12.70 -9.79
CA GLY A 115 -2.97 12.94 -10.01
C GLY A 115 -2.20 13.22 -8.72
N GLY A 116 -2.49 12.48 -7.65
CA GLY A 116 -1.73 12.59 -6.40
C GLY A 116 -0.25 12.29 -6.61
N ASP A 117 0.62 13.25 -6.29
CA ASP A 117 2.08 13.11 -6.41
C ASP A 117 2.67 12.26 -5.27
N GLY A 118 1.98 12.19 -4.12
CA GLY A 118 2.45 11.43 -2.97
C GLY A 118 1.35 11.12 -1.96
N VAL A 119 1.61 10.13 -1.11
CA VAL A 119 0.69 9.67 -0.05
C VAL A 119 1.44 9.53 1.26
N ILE A 120 0.88 10.06 2.34
CA ILE A 120 1.31 9.85 3.72
C ILE A 120 0.26 8.99 4.40
N ILE A 121 0.66 7.83 4.91
CA ILE A 121 -0.25 6.87 5.55
C ILE A 121 -0.09 6.93 7.07
N GLY A 122 -1.17 7.22 7.78
CA GLY A 122 -1.18 7.26 9.25
C GLY A 122 -1.35 5.87 9.86
N VAL A 123 -0.24 5.19 10.19
CA VAL A 123 -0.22 3.80 10.70
C VAL A 123 -0.20 3.68 12.24
N GLY A 124 -0.53 4.74 12.96
CA GLY A 124 -0.64 4.78 14.42
C GLY A 124 0.12 5.96 15.05
N GLY A 125 -0.37 6.38 16.23
CA GLY A 125 0.24 7.40 17.10
C GLY A 125 0.83 6.81 18.37
#